data_AF-A0A7V8W4G0-F1
#
_entry.id   AF-A0A7V8W4G0-F1
#
_cell.length_a   1.000
_cell.length_b   1.000
_cell.length_c   1.000
_cell.angle_alpha   90.00
_cell.angle_beta   90.00
_cell.angle_gamma   90.00
#
_symmetry.space_group_name_H-M   'P 1'
#
loop_
_entity.id
_entity.type
_entity.pdbx_description
1 polymer ?
#
loop_
_entity_poly.entity_id
_entity_poly.type
_entity_poly.pdbx_seq_one_letter_code
_entity_poly.pdbx_strand_id
1 'polypeptide(L)' 'AMTQGLSADVKDLLQKQIPLGRLGQPSDVAAAVRFLVSDEAGYITGQVIHVNGGMLMA' A
#
# COMPACT_ATOMS: atom_id res chain seq x y z
N ALA A 1 -15.32 4.82 -1.29
CA ALA A 1 -14.18 3.97 -1.71
C ALA A 1 -14.66 2.54 -1.86
N MET A 2 -14.13 1.77 -2.81
CA MET A 2 -14.61 0.40 -3.13
C MET A 2 -14.58 -0.56 -1.91
N THR A 3 -13.79 -0.26 -0.88
CA THR A 3 -13.66 -1.05 0.36
C THR A 3 -14.70 -0.71 1.45
N GLN A 4 -15.62 0.22 1.20
CA GLN A 4 -16.64 0.61 2.19
C GLN A 4 -17.62 -0.51 2.52
N GLY A 5 -17.86 -1.44 1.60
CA GLY A 5 -18.74 -2.60 1.81
C GLY A 5 -18.15 -3.74 2.65
N LEU A 6 -16.89 -3.65 3.09
CA LEU A 6 -16.29 -4.66 3.96
C LEU A 6 -16.86 -4.56 5.38
N SER A 7 -17.18 -5.72 5.98
CA SER A 7 -17.59 -5.80 7.38
C SER A 7 -16.48 -5.33 8.32
N ALA A 8 -16.85 -4.94 9.54
CA ALA A 8 -15.90 -4.51 10.57
C ALA A 8 -14.87 -5.60 10.89
N ASP A 9 -15.33 -6.85 11.05
CA ASP A 9 -14.46 -8.00 11.35
C ASP A 9 -13.37 -8.22 10.29
N VAL A 10 -13.71 -8.01 9.01
CA VAL A 10 -12.75 -8.13 7.90
C VAL A 10 -11.72 -7.00 7.95
N LYS A 11 -12.15 -5.77 8.28
CA LYS A 11 -11.22 -4.63 8.44
C LYS A 11 -10.26 -4.85 9.61
N ASP A 12 -10.76 -5.34 10.73
CA ASP A 12 -9.96 -5.65 11.91
C ASP A 12 -8.95 -6.78 11.65
N LEU A 13 -9.37 -7.82 10.94
CA LEU A 13 -8.48 -8.91 10.55
C LEU A 13 -7.35 -8.43 9.63
N LEU A 14 -7.68 -7.62 8.62
CA LEU A 14 -6.68 -7.01 7.74
C LEU A 14 -5.72 -6.11 8.53
N GLN A 15 -6.23 -5.30 9.45
CA GLN A 15 -5.40 -4.41 10.26
C GLN A 15 -4.38 -5.17 11.13
N LYS A 16 -4.74 -6.35 11.66
CA LYS A 16 -3.82 -7.21 12.42
C LYS A 16 -2.74 -7.86 11.57
N GLN A 17 -3.01 -8.07 10.28
CA GLN A 17 -2.04 -8.66 9.35
C GLN A 17 -1.07 -7.63 8.76
N ILE A 18 -1.42 -6.35 8.79
CA ILE A 18 -0.56 -5.26 8.30
C ILE A 18 0.40 -4.85 9.42
N PRO A 19 1.73 -5.00 9.26
CA PRO A 19 2.69 -4.60 10.30
C PRO A 19 2.63 -3.12 10.69
N LEU A 20 2.29 -2.22 9.76
CA LEU A 20 2.06 -0.80 10.08
C LEU A 20 0.76 -0.55 10.87
N GLY A 21 -0.05 -1.57 11.14
CA GLY A 21 -1.24 -1.50 11.99
C GLY A 21 -2.37 -0.63 11.46
N ARG A 22 -2.40 -0.33 10.15
CA ARG A 22 -3.45 0.45 9.51
C ARG A 22 -3.69 0.03 8.07
N LEU A 23 -4.91 0.26 7.58
CA LEU A 23 -5.19 0.18 6.16
C LEU A 23 -4.46 1.29 5.38
N GLY A 24 -4.04 0.97 4.17
CA GLY A 24 -3.51 1.94 3.23
C GLY A 24 -4.56 2.98 2.83
N GLN A 25 -4.11 4.19 2.59
CA GLN A 25 -4.89 5.27 2.00
C GLN A 25 -4.49 5.46 0.53
N PRO A 26 -5.37 6.00 -0.32
CA PRO A 26 -5.00 6.32 -1.71
C PRO A 26 -3.73 7.18 -1.82
N SER A 27 -3.49 8.05 -0.83
CA SER A 27 -2.28 8.89 -0.74
C SER A 27 -0.99 8.10 -0.59
N ASP A 28 -1.00 6.92 0.04
CA ASP A 28 0.20 6.09 0.19
C ASP A 28 0.69 5.60 -1.17
N VAL A 29 -0.22 5.15 -2.03
CA VAL A 29 0.08 4.74 -3.41
C VAL A 29 0.50 5.94 -4.25
N ALA A 30 -0.23 7.06 -4.16
CA ALA A 30 0.07 8.27 -4.91
C ALA A 30 1.48 8.81 -4.58
N ALA A 31 1.91 8.76 -3.31
CA ALA A 31 3.25 9.17 -2.91
C ALA A 31 4.35 8.28 -3.52
N ALA A 32 4.15 6.96 -3.54
CA ALA A 32 5.09 6.03 -4.17
C ALA A 32 5.20 6.27 -5.68
N VAL A 33 4.06 6.44 -6.37
CA VAL A 33 4.03 6.78 -7.80
C VAL A 33 4.72 8.11 -8.05
N ARG A 34 4.44 9.15 -7.24
CA ARG A 34 5.09 10.46 -7.34
C ARG A 34 6.61 10.36 -7.26
N PHE A 35 7.14 9.53 -6.37
CA PHE A 35 8.57 9.26 -6.31
C PHE A 35 9.08 8.53 -7.57
N LEU A 36 8.39 7.49 -8.03
CA LEU A 36 8.83 6.73 -9.20
C LEU A 36 8.85 7.54 -10.50
N VAL A 37 8.02 8.59 -10.62
CA VAL A 37 8.02 9.49 -11.79
C VAL A 37 8.93 10.71 -11.62
N SER A 38 9.61 10.84 -10.48
CA SER A 38 10.52 11.94 -10.20
C SER A 38 11.93 11.68 -10.76
N ASP A 39 12.71 12.75 -10.94
CA ASP A 39 14.08 12.66 -11.46
C ASP A 39 14.99 11.84 -10.53
N GLU A 40 14.70 11.84 -9.23
CA GLU A 40 15.44 11.09 -8.22
C GLU A 40 15.35 9.56 -8.41
N ALA A 41 14.29 9.08 -9.07
CA ALA A 41 14.10 7.66 -9.37
C ALA A 41 14.67 7.23 -10.73
N GLY A 42 15.44 8.08 -11.42
CA GLY A 42 15.85 7.87 -12.81
C GLY A 42 16.66 6.59 -13.13
N TYR A 43 17.13 5.86 -12.12
CA TYR A 43 17.82 4.57 -12.29
C TYR A 43 17.00 3.36 -11.82
N ILE A 44 15.73 3.54 -11.49
CA ILE A 44 14.81 2.49 -11.06
C ILE A 44 13.92 2.09 -12.24
N THR A 45 14.11 0.88 -12.76
CA THR A 45 13.28 0.34 -13.85
C THR A 45 13.08 -1.18 -13.71
N GLY A 46 11.97 -1.67 -14.25
CA GLY A 46 11.61 -3.09 -14.22
C GLY A 46 11.26 -3.64 -12.82
N GLN A 47 11.02 -2.78 -11.84
CA GLN A 47 10.75 -3.18 -10.46
C GLN A 47 9.26 -3.19 -10.15
N VAL A 48 8.85 -4.14 -9.29
CA VAL A 48 7.52 -4.17 -8.67
C VAL A 48 7.67 -3.72 -7.22
N ILE A 49 7.00 -2.61 -6.85
CA ILE A 49 7.04 -2.09 -5.48
C ILE A 49 5.68 -2.30 -4.82
N HIS A 50 5.66 -3.07 -3.74
CA HIS A 50 4.46 -3.28 -2.94
C HIS A 50 4.23 -2.12 -1.97
N VAL A 51 3.09 -1.42 -2.14
CA VAL A 51 2.63 -0.38 -1.21
C VAL A 51 1.55 -0.98 -0.31
N ASN A 52 1.94 -1.88 0.59
CA ASN A 52 1.00 -2.72 1.36
C ASN A 52 1.20 -2.67 2.88
N GLY A 53 2.01 -1.72 3.38
CA GLY A 53 2.27 -1.56 4.81
C GLY A 53 3.02 -2.73 5.47
N GLY A 54 3.76 -3.52 4.68
CA GLY A 54 4.62 -4.60 5.16
C GLY A 54 3.95 -5.98 5.19
N MET A 55 2.76 -6.13 4.61
CA MET A 55 2.13 -7.45 4.51
C MET A 55 3.05 -8.41 3.73
N LEU A 56 3.39 -9.54 4.33
CA LEU A 56 4.06 -10.63 3.63
C LEU A 56 3.08 -11.20 2.60
N MET A 57 3.42 -11.06 1.32
CA MET A 57 2.73 -11.74 0.24
C MET A 57 3.62 -12.90 -0.19
N ALA A 58 3.21 -14.12 0.16
CA ALA A 58 3.84 -15.37 -0.27
C ALA A 58 3.34 -15.75 -1.67
#